data_AF-H0I2U6-F1
#
_entry.id   AF-H0I2U6-F1
#
_cell.length_a   1.000
_cell.length_b   1.000
_cell.length_c   1.000
_cell.angle_alpha   90.00
_cell.angle_beta   90.00
_cell.angle_gamma   90.00
#
_symmetry.space_group_name_H-M   'P 1'
#
loop_
_entity.id
_entity.type
_entity.pdbx_description
1 polymer ?
#
loop_
_entity_poly.entity_id
_entity_poly.type
_entity_poly.pdbx_seq_one_letter_code
_entity_poly.pdbx_strand_id
1 'polypeptide(L)'
;MIAQVKDLQPDPLAVAARDLQGRHAVSTHRPRPGAPWSRLRRISSWLHRARAAAANPSPEATKAAEWLLDNDYQVQRAVVQIEQDLPTGFYKRLPILKGPGDEGVPRILAIAYGLLHTSHLQLSLMTAVRFVQAYQQGAPLTIAELWALPTMLRLACLEVLTCGWTRLFPNVEPPFAPTRQRPAGSEWC
;
A
#
# COMPACT_ATOMS: atom_id res chain seq x y z
N MET A 1 -20.63 38.04 -20.79
CA MET A 1 -20.57 37.15 -19.61
C MET A 1 -19.92 35.84 -20.08
N ILE A 2 -18.59 35.83 -20.15
CA ILE A 2 -17.81 34.68 -20.66
C ILE A 2 -17.52 33.79 -19.46
N ALA A 3 -18.16 32.62 -19.41
CA ALA A 3 -17.79 31.59 -18.46
C ALA A 3 -16.32 31.22 -18.72
N GLN A 4 -15.48 31.49 -17.73
CA GLN A 4 -14.11 30.98 -17.70
C GLN A 4 -14.20 29.46 -17.82
N VAL A 5 -13.81 28.93 -18.98
CA VAL A 5 -13.42 27.53 -19.13
C VAL A 5 -12.18 27.38 -18.25
N LYS A 6 -12.41 27.05 -16.97
CA LYS A 6 -11.34 26.66 -16.06
C LYS A 6 -10.74 25.40 -16.68
N ASP A 7 -9.53 25.55 -17.21
CA ASP A 7 -8.76 24.53 -17.89
C ASP A 7 -9.07 23.14 -17.32
N LEU A 8 -9.61 22.24 -18.14
CA LEU A 8 -9.75 20.82 -17.84
C LEU A 8 -8.34 20.20 -17.82
N GLN A 9 -7.55 20.54 -16.81
CA GLN A 9 -6.40 19.73 -16.43
C GLN A 9 -6.97 18.35 -16.10
N PRO A 10 -6.55 17.28 -16.81
CA PRO A 10 -7.10 15.96 -16.57
C PRO A 10 -6.77 15.55 -15.14
N ASP A 11 -7.79 15.09 -14.41
CA ASP A 11 -7.68 14.68 -13.01
C ASP A 11 -6.51 13.70 -12.82
N PRO A 12 -5.45 14.07 -12.07
CA PRO A 12 -4.25 13.25 -11.92
C PRO A 12 -4.57 11.86 -11.36
N LEU A 13 -5.55 11.76 -10.45
CA LEU A 13 -5.99 10.48 -9.90
C LEU A 13 -6.61 9.59 -10.96
N ALA A 14 -7.47 10.14 -11.81
CA ALA A 14 -8.12 9.40 -12.86
C ALA A 14 -7.12 8.98 -13.96
N VAL A 15 -6.16 9.84 -14.31
CA VAL A 15 -5.11 9.51 -15.27
C VAL A 15 -4.24 8.37 -14.75
N ALA A 16 -3.75 8.47 -13.52
CA ALA A 16 -2.92 7.42 -12.92
C ALA A 16 -3.69 6.09 -12.77
N ALA A 17 -4.97 6.14 -12.42
CA ALA A 17 -5.81 4.95 -12.33
C ALA A 17 -5.96 4.24 -13.68
N ARG A 18 -6.17 4.99 -14.77
CA ARG A 18 -6.26 4.42 -16.13
C ARG A 18 -4.93 3.88 -16.63
N ASP A 19 -3.83 4.60 -16.36
CA ASP A 19 -2.48 4.09 -16.67
C ASP A 19 -2.21 2.75 -15.96
N LEU A 20 -2.48 2.71 -14.65
CA LEU A 20 -2.33 1.49 -13.87
C LEU A 20 -3.18 0.35 -14.41
N GLN A 21 -4.43 0.64 -14.80
CA GLN A 21 -5.33 -0.33 -15.42
C GLN A 21 -4.78 -0.86 -16.76
N GLY A 22 -4.20 0.00 -17.59
CA GLY A 22 -3.58 -0.39 -18.86
C GLY A 22 -2.38 -1.33 -18.69
N ARG A 23 -1.67 -1.25 -17.55
CA ARG A 23 -0.54 -2.12 -17.21
C ARG A 23 -0.92 -3.45 -16.57
N HIS A 24 -2.12 -3.55 -16.00
CA HIS A 24 -2.54 -4.73 -15.26
C HIS A 24 -3.08 -5.84 -16.18
N ALA A 25 -2.35 -6.96 -16.25
CA ALA A 25 -2.84 -8.20 -16.84
C ALA A 25 -3.27 -9.18 -15.72
N VAL A 26 -4.55 -9.56 -15.69
CA VAL A 26 -5.10 -10.41 -14.62
C VAL A 26 -4.99 -11.90 -14.95
N SER A 27 -4.68 -12.70 -13.94
CA SER A 27 -4.70 -14.15 -13.96
C SER A 27 -5.87 -14.71 -13.18
N THR A 28 -6.38 -15.85 -13.65
CA THR A 28 -7.26 -16.74 -12.88
C THR A 28 -6.49 -17.71 -11.97
N HIS A 29 -5.16 -17.77 -12.08
CA HIS A 29 -4.33 -18.61 -11.22
C HIS A 29 -4.35 -18.13 -9.76
N ARG A 30 -4.16 -19.07 -8.83
CA ARG A 30 -4.07 -18.74 -7.40
C ARG A 30 -2.80 -17.94 -7.09
N PRO A 31 -2.84 -17.01 -6.11
CA PRO A 31 -1.64 -16.36 -5.60
C PRO A 31 -0.60 -17.37 -5.14
N ARG A 32 0.68 -17.07 -5.38
CA ARG A 32 1.79 -17.90 -4.87
C ARG A 32 1.70 -17.97 -3.33
N PRO A 33 1.90 -19.15 -2.71
CA PRO A 33 2.09 -19.23 -1.28
C PRO A 33 3.38 -18.50 -0.90
N GLY A 34 3.31 -17.51 -0.01
CA GLY A 34 4.50 -16.74 0.41
C GLY A 34 4.34 -15.22 0.45
N ALA A 35 3.12 -14.72 0.23
CA ALA A 35 2.59 -13.51 0.85
C ALA A 35 3.46 -12.92 1.98
N PRO A 36 4.15 -11.78 1.80
CA PRO A 36 4.91 -11.10 2.87
C PRO A 36 4.10 -10.93 4.18
N TRP A 37 2.79 -10.71 4.06
CA TRP A 37 1.83 -10.57 5.16
C TRP A 37 1.50 -11.88 5.90
N SER A 38 1.88 -13.05 5.40
CA SER A 38 1.85 -14.30 6.22
C SER A 38 2.68 -14.16 7.51
N ARG A 39 3.56 -13.15 7.56
CA ARG A 39 4.38 -12.79 8.70
C ARG A 39 3.96 -11.46 9.36
N LEU A 40 2.70 -11.04 9.23
CA LEU A 40 2.14 -9.82 9.85
C LEU A 40 2.49 -9.69 11.34
N ARG A 41 2.47 -10.80 12.08
CA ARG A 41 2.86 -10.87 13.50
C ARG A 41 4.28 -10.39 13.79
N ARG A 42 5.18 -10.41 12.80
CA ARG A 42 6.54 -9.87 12.95
C ARG A 42 6.54 -8.36 13.14
N ILE A 43 5.49 -7.64 12.71
CA ILE A 43 5.35 -6.19 12.94
C ILE A 43 5.39 -5.86 14.43
N SER A 44 4.79 -6.68 15.30
CA SER A 44 4.82 -6.42 16.76
C SER A 44 6.26 -6.45 17.30
N SER A 45 7.05 -7.44 16.88
CA SER A 45 8.48 -7.52 17.26
C SER A 45 9.31 -6.39 16.65
N TRP A 46 8.98 -5.98 15.42
CA TRP A 46 9.63 -4.86 14.74
C TRP A 46 9.32 -3.54 15.44
N LEU A 47 8.06 -3.32 15.85
CA LEU A 47 7.62 -2.11 16.52
C LEU A 47 8.32 -1.95 17.88
N HIS A 48 8.56 -3.06 18.59
CA HIS A 48 9.37 -3.03 19.81
C HIS A 48 10.80 -2.53 19.54
N ARG A 49 11.48 -3.06 18.51
CA ARG A 49 12.83 -2.61 18.12
C ARG A 49 12.82 -1.16 17.61
N ALA A 50 11.81 -0.77 16.85
CA ALA A 50 11.64 0.59 16.33
C ALA A 50 11.47 1.60 17.48
N ARG A 51 10.66 1.30 18.50
CA ARG A 51 10.55 2.12 19.72
C ARG A 51 11.87 2.27 20.46
N ALA A 52 12.62 1.17 20.61
CA ALA A 52 13.92 1.23 21.25
C ALA A 52 14.90 2.14 20.49
N ALA A 53 14.92 2.07 19.16
CA ALA A 53 15.72 2.96 18.32
C ALA A 53 15.22 4.41 18.37
N ALA A 54 13.91 4.63 18.48
CA ALA A 54 13.29 5.95 18.59
C ALA A 54 13.62 6.69 19.90
N ALA A 55 14.09 5.98 20.93
CA ALA A 55 14.45 6.60 22.22
C ALA A 55 15.70 7.49 22.13
N ASN A 56 16.56 7.27 21.14
CA ASN A 56 17.74 8.09 20.90
C ASN A 56 17.97 8.25 19.38
N PRO A 57 17.13 9.03 18.69
CA PRO A 57 17.20 9.18 17.24
C PRO A 57 18.36 10.11 16.84
N SER A 58 18.84 9.98 15.60
CA SER A 58 19.67 11.02 15.00
C SER A 58 18.83 12.31 14.81
N PRO A 59 19.47 13.50 14.68
CA PRO A 59 18.73 14.74 14.46
C PRO A 59 17.80 14.73 13.24
N GLU A 60 18.20 14.02 12.18
CA GLU A 60 17.43 13.87 10.94
C GLU A 60 16.19 12.96 11.13
N ALA A 61 16.23 12.06 12.10
CA ALA A 61 15.18 11.08 12.36
C ALA A 61 14.22 11.47 13.50
N THR A 62 14.50 12.56 14.24
CA THR A 62 13.71 12.98 15.42
C THR A 62 12.22 13.07 15.16
N LYS A 63 11.79 13.76 14.09
CA LYS A 63 10.36 13.90 13.76
C LYS A 63 9.69 12.56 13.44
N ALA A 64 10.42 11.64 12.80
CA ALA A 64 9.90 10.31 12.48
C ALA A 64 9.79 9.45 13.75
N ALA A 65 10.76 9.56 14.66
CA ALA A 65 10.73 8.90 15.97
C ALA A 65 9.52 9.34 16.79
N GLU A 66 9.33 10.65 16.97
CA GLU A 66 8.18 11.23 17.69
C GLU A 66 6.87 10.76 17.08
N TRP A 67 6.72 10.86 15.75
CA TRP A 67 5.51 10.40 15.07
C TRP A 67 5.22 8.92 15.34
N LEU A 68 6.25 8.05 15.26
CA LEU A 68 6.03 6.62 15.51
C LEU A 68 5.62 6.37 16.96
N LEU A 69 6.24 7.04 17.92
CA LEU A 69 5.91 6.89 19.35
C LEU A 69 4.47 7.33 19.63
N ASP A 70 4.02 8.44 19.03
CA ASP A 70 2.65 8.94 19.20
C ASP A 70 1.59 8.09 18.49
N ASN A 71 1.98 7.37 17.43
CA ASN A 71 1.06 6.63 16.55
C ASN A 71 1.22 5.11 16.61
N ASP A 72 2.00 4.60 17.57
CA ASP A 72 2.34 3.18 17.65
C ASP A 72 1.10 2.27 17.82
N TYR A 73 0.07 2.76 18.51
CA TYR A 73 -1.20 2.06 18.72
C TYR A 73 -1.99 1.93 17.41
N GLN A 74 -1.87 2.88 16.49
CA GLN A 74 -2.53 2.80 15.18
C GLN A 74 -1.89 1.71 14.32
N VAL A 75 -0.56 1.57 14.41
CA VAL A 75 0.17 0.47 13.74
C VAL A 75 -0.30 -0.88 14.29
N GLN A 76 -0.35 -1.03 15.62
CA GLN A 76 -0.84 -2.27 16.24
C GLN A 76 -2.29 -2.58 15.86
N ARG A 77 -3.17 -1.58 15.91
CA ARG A 77 -4.57 -1.71 15.53
C ARG A 77 -4.72 -2.13 14.07
N ALA A 78 -3.93 -1.56 13.17
CA ALA A 78 -3.92 -1.94 11.76
C ALA A 78 -3.53 -3.41 11.57
N VAL A 79 -2.52 -3.91 12.31
CA VAL A 79 -2.13 -5.32 12.28
C VAL A 79 -3.30 -6.23 12.67
N VAL A 80 -3.95 -5.95 13.80
CA VAL A 80 -5.09 -6.75 14.28
C VAL A 80 -6.24 -6.74 13.28
N GLN A 81 -6.57 -5.57 12.71
CA GLN A 81 -7.61 -5.44 11.69
C GLN A 81 -7.30 -6.24 10.43
N ILE A 82 -6.05 -6.20 9.95
CA ILE A 82 -5.67 -6.99 8.77
C ILE A 82 -5.77 -8.49 9.05
N GLU A 83 -5.35 -8.96 10.24
CA GLU A 83 -5.46 -10.38 10.59
C GLU A 83 -6.91 -10.86 10.66
N GLN A 84 -7.83 -10.01 11.14
CA GLN A 84 -9.26 -10.31 11.23
C GLN A 84 -9.94 -10.27 9.87
N ASP A 85 -9.66 -9.25 9.07
CA ASP A 85 -10.37 -8.96 7.82
C ASP A 85 -9.80 -9.70 6.61
N LEU A 86 -8.61 -10.31 6.73
CA LEU A 86 -7.95 -11.02 5.64
C LEU A 86 -7.61 -12.50 5.95
N PRO A 87 -8.61 -13.37 6.15
CA PRO A 87 -8.36 -14.80 6.27
C PRO A 87 -7.60 -15.34 5.05
N THR A 88 -6.66 -16.26 5.27
CA THR A 88 -5.81 -16.81 4.19
C THR A 88 -6.62 -17.42 3.04
N GLY A 89 -7.76 -18.02 3.34
CA GLY A 89 -8.67 -18.58 2.33
C GLY A 89 -9.31 -17.53 1.44
N PHE A 90 -9.68 -16.37 1.98
CA PHE A 90 -10.22 -15.25 1.20
C PHE A 90 -9.15 -14.64 0.30
N TYR A 91 -7.97 -14.40 0.87
CA TYR A 91 -6.82 -13.88 0.13
C TYR A 91 -6.49 -14.74 -1.12
N LYS A 92 -6.47 -16.07 -0.97
CA LYS A 92 -6.17 -17.02 -2.06
C LYS A 92 -7.17 -17.00 -3.21
N ARG A 93 -8.35 -16.38 -3.04
CA ARG A 93 -9.38 -16.25 -4.07
C ARG A 93 -9.32 -14.93 -4.83
N LEU A 94 -8.49 -13.97 -4.40
CA LEU A 94 -8.38 -12.68 -5.07
C LEU A 94 -7.70 -12.84 -6.44
N PRO A 95 -8.19 -12.14 -7.48
CA PRO A 95 -7.50 -12.10 -8.78
C PRO A 95 -6.09 -11.55 -8.64
N ILE A 96 -5.12 -12.21 -9.27
CA ILE A 96 -3.70 -11.83 -9.24
C ILE A 96 -3.26 -11.22 -10.55
N LEU A 97 -2.18 -10.45 -10.51
CA LEU A 97 -1.51 -9.91 -11.69
C LEU A 97 -0.51 -10.92 -12.28
N LYS A 98 -0.34 -10.83 -13.60
CA LYS A 98 0.73 -11.47 -14.38
C LYS A 98 1.70 -10.39 -14.88
N GLY A 99 2.92 -10.80 -15.14
CA GLY A 99 3.95 -9.94 -15.74
C GLY A 99 5.05 -9.55 -14.75
N PRO A 100 6.17 -9.03 -15.25
CA PRO A 100 7.33 -8.71 -14.44
C PRO A 100 7.00 -7.63 -13.40
N GLY A 101 7.48 -7.82 -12.16
CA GLY A 101 7.33 -6.87 -11.04
C GLY A 101 6.11 -7.07 -10.15
N ASP A 102 4.97 -7.54 -10.69
CA ASP A 102 3.72 -7.74 -9.93
C ASP A 102 3.18 -9.20 -10.03
N GLU A 103 3.99 -10.14 -10.53
CA GLU A 103 3.57 -11.53 -10.72
C GLU A 103 3.12 -12.18 -9.41
N GLY A 104 1.86 -12.60 -9.35
CA GLY A 104 1.29 -13.26 -8.16
C GLY A 104 0.81 -12.31 -7.07
N VAL A 105 0.93 -10.99 -7.27
CA VAL A 105 0.37 -9.96 -6.38
C VAL A 105 -1.13 -9.81 -6.67
N PRO A 106 -2.02 -9.71 -5.65
CA PRO A 106 -3.43 -9.43 -5.89
C PRO A 106 -3.57 -8.10 -6.58
N ARG A 107 -4.39 -8.06 -7.63
CA ARG A 107 -4.69 -6.83 -8.37
C ARG A 107 -5.10 -5.70 -7.43
N ILE A 108 -5.92 -6.01 -6.43
CA ILE A 108 -6.40 -5.02 -5.48
C ILE A 108 -5.29 -4.43 -4.58
N LEU A 109 -4.24 -5.21 -4.26
CA LEU A 109 -3.09 -4.70 -3.52
C LEU A 109 -2.25 -3.76 -4.38
N ALA A 110 -2.05 -4.09 -5.65
CA ALA A 110 -1.41 -3.21 -6.63
C ALA A 110 -2.19 -1.89 -6.81
N ILE A 111 -3.52 -1.94 -6.81
CA ILE A 111 -4.40 -0.75 -6.82
C ILE A 111 -4.21 0.08 -5.56
N ALA A 112 -4.15 -0.55 -4.38
CA ALA A 112 -3.91 0.14 -3.12
C ALA A 112 -2.57 0.92 -3.14
N TYR A 113 -1.49 0.31 -3.64
CA TYR A 113 -0.22 0.99 -3.85
C TYR A 113 -0.32 2.15 -4.85
N GLY A 114 -1.01 1.95 -5.97
CA GLY A 114 -1.22 2.99 -6.98
C GLY A 114 -1.94 4.21 -6.39
N LEU A 115 -3.03 3.97 -5.65
CA LEU A 115 -3.78 5.02 -4.97
C LEU A 115 -2.89 5.78 -3.97
N LEU A 116 -2.19 5.05 -3.09
CA LEU A 116 -1.29 5.65 -2.09
C LEU A 116 -0.22 6.54 -2.73
N HIS A 117 0.34 6.09 -3.85
CA HIS A 117 1.32 6.88 -4.57
C HIS A 117 0.72 8.16 -5.14
N THR A 118 -0.35 8.05 -5.93
CA THR A 118 -0.93 9.20 -6.62
C THR A 118 -1.53 10.20 -5.63
N SER A 119 -2.00 9.73 -4.48
CA SER A 119 -2.48 10.59 -3.40
C SER A 119 -1.37 11.12 -2.49
N HIS A 120 -0.09 10.79 -2.74
CA HIS A 120 1.03 11.13 -1.85
C HIS A 120 0.75 10.77 -0.38
N LEU A 121 0.17 9.59 -0.15
CA LEU A 121 -0.28 9.09 1.16
C LEU A 121 -1.42 9.91 1.82
N GLN A 122 -1.93 10.96 1.19
CA GLN A 122 -3.09 11.72 1.64
C GLN A 122 -4.40 11.05 1.19
N LEU A 123 -4.81 10.05 1.94
CA LEU A 123 -6.04 9.31 1.66
C LEU A 123 -7.29 10.01 2.20
N SER A 124 -8.30 10.09 1.35
CA SER A 124 -9.68 10.37 1.73
C SER A 124 -10.64 9.40 1.01
N LEU A 125 -11.86 9.25 1.53
CA LEU A 125 -12.90 8.47 0.86
C LEU A 125 -13.15 8.98 -0.56
N MET A 126 -13.21 10.31 -0.75
CA MET A 126 -13.42 10.93 -2.06
C MET A 126 -12.31 10.56 -3.06
N THR A 127 -11.04 10.64 -2.63
CA THR A 127 -9.90 10.27 -3.50
C THR A 127 -9.91 8.79 -3.85
N ALA A 128 -10.26 7.92 -2.89
CA ALA A 128 -10.33 6.48 -3.12
C ALA A 128 -11.46 6.12 -4.09
N VAL A 129 -12.65 6.68 -3.90
CA VAL A 129 -13.81 6.45 -4.80
C VAL A 129 -13.47 6.89 -6.23
N ARG A 130 -12.90 8.08 -6.41
CA ARG A 130 -12.54 8.60 -7.74
C ARG A 130 -11.52 7.72 -8.44
N PHE A 131 -10.45 7.32 -7.74
CA PHE A 131 -9.42 6.45 -8.30
C PHE A 131 -9.99 5.09 -8.71
N VAL A 132 -10.79 4.46 -7.83
CA VAL A 132 -11.41 3.15 -8.09
C VAL A 132 -12.41 3.23 -9.24
N GLN A 133 -13.22 4.28 -9.32
CA GLN A 133 -14.14 4.49 -10.43
C GLN A 133 -13.41 4.63 -11.77
N ALA A 134 -12.35 5.44 -11.82
CA ALA A 134 -11.54 5.60 -13.03
C ALA A 134 -10.85 4.30 -13.44
N TYR A 135 -10.30 3.54 -12.49
CA TYR A 135 -9.70 2.23 -12.74
C TYR A 135 -10.71 1.25 -13.35
N GLN A 136 -11.94 1.22 -12.82
CA GLN A 136 -12.97 0.27 -13.26
C GLN A 136 -13.51 0.50 -14.67
N GLN A 137 -13.24 1.66 -15.30
CA GLN A 137 -13.73 1.97 -16.65
C GLN A 137 -13.27 0.95 -17.70
N GLY A 138 -12.05 0.41 -17.57
CA GLY A 138 -11.53 -0.60 -18.50
C GLY A 138 -11.45 -2.02 -17.92
N ALA A 139 -11.47 -2.16 -16.59
CA ALA A 139 -11.38 -3.47 -15.93
C ALA A 139 -12.22 -3.51 -14.64
N PRO A 140 -13.46 -4.02 -14.69
CA PRO A 140 -14.32 -4.11 -13.51
C PRO A 140 -13.65 -4.88 -12.36
N LEU A 141 -13.85 -4.38 -11.14
CA LEU A 141 -13.44 -5.06 -9.92
C LEU A 141 -14.56 -5.95 -9.43
N THR A 142 -14.20 -7.12 -8.91
CA THR A 142 -15.17 -7.99 -8.24
C THR A 142 -15.59 -7.38 -6.90
N ILE A 143 -16.76 -7.77 -6.40
CA ILE A 143 -17.22 -7.38 -5.05
C ILE A 143 -16.15 -7.78 -4.01
N ALA A 144 -15.57 -8.96 -4.14
CA ALA A 144 -14.51 -9.43 -3.24
C ALA A 144 -13.28 -8.49 -3.25
N GLU A 145 -12.86 -7.98 -4.41
CA GLU A 145 -11.76 -7.01 -4.48
C GLU A 145 -12.14 -5.68 -3.82
N LEU A 146 -13.33 -5.15 -4.08
CA LEU A 146 -13.77 -3.91 -3.44
C LEU A 146 -13.84 -4.03 -1.92
N TRP A 147 -14.33 -5.17 -1.41
CA TRP A 147 -14.33 -5.49 0.01
C TRP A 147 -12.92 -5.60 0.60
N ALA A 148 -11.95 -6.11 -0.17
CA ALA A 148 -10.57 -6.24 0.28
C ALA A 148 -9.81 -4.91 0.32
N LEU A 149 -10.26 -3.89 -0.41
CA LEU A 149 -9.52 -2.63 -0.59
C LEU A 149 -9.09 -1.95 0.72
N PRO A 150 -9.96 -1.77 1.75
CA PRO A 150 -9.55 -1.12 2.98
C PRO A 150 -8.44 -1.87 3.72
N THR A 151 -8.47 -3.20 3.66
CA THR A 151 -7.46 -4.06 4.28
C THR A 151 -6.14 -4.03 3.50
N MET A 152 -6.22 -3.98 2.18
CA MET A 152 -5.04 -3.82 1.31
C MET A 152 -4.38 -2.45 1.48
N LEU A 153 -5.17 -1.38 1.69
CA LEU A 153 -4.62 -0.06 2.00
C LEU A 153 -3.86 -0.06 3.32
N ARG A 154 -4.40 -0.67 4.37
CA ARG A 154 -3.67 -0.81 5.65
C ARG A 154 -2.36 -1.57 5.46
N LEU A 155 -2.42 -2.70 4.76
CA LEU A 155 -1.23 -3.50 4.49
C LEU A 155 -0.17 -2.71 3.71
N ALA A 156 -0.57 -2.02 2.65
CA ALA A 156 0.32 -1.18 1.85
C ALA A 156 0.92 -0.03 2.68
N CYS A 157 0.13 0.63 3.53
CA CYS A 157 0.64 1.65 4.45
C CYS A 157 1.67 1.10 5.45
N LEU A 158 1.43 -0.09 6.01
CA LEU A 158 2.39 -0.74 6.92
C LEU A 158 3.71 -1.07 6.21
N GLU A 159 3.64 -1.54 4.96
CA GLU A 159 4.85 -1.80 4.17
C GLU A 159 5.61 -0.50 3.91
N VAL A 160 4.93 0.56 3.44
CA VAL A 160 5.54 1.89 3.23
C VAL A 160 6.19 2.42 4.51
N LEU A 161 5.51 2.31 5.65
CA LEU A 161 6.03 2.73 6.94
C LEU A 161 7.31 1.97 7.31
N THR A 162 7.29 0.64 7.26
CA THR A 162 8.44 -0.19 7.67
C THR A 162 9.65 -0.01 6.75
N CYS A 163 9.43 0.12 5.44
CA CYS A 163 10.48 0.43 4.49
C CYS A 163 11.04 1.84 4.67
N GLY A 164 10.17 2.84 4.88
CA GLY A 164 10.56 4.22 5.16
C GLY A 164 11.40 4.34 6.43
N TRP A 165 10.96 3.68 7.50
CA TRP A 165 11.65 3.65 8.78
C TRP A 165 13.09 3.13 8.65
N THR A 166 13.29 2.05 7.91
CA THR A 166 14.62 1.43 7.72
C THR A 166 15.64 2.41 7.13
N ARG A 167 15.21 3.42 6.38
CA ARG A 167 16.13 4.44 5.83
C ARG A 167 16.65 5.41 6.87
N LEU A 168 15.80 5.77 7.83
CA LEU A 168 16.16 6.66 8.94
C LEU A 168 16.83 5.90 10.10
N PHE A 169 16.52 4.61 10.22
CA PHE A 169 17.02 3.71 11.25
C PHE A 169 17.57 2.43 10.60
N PRO A 170 18.77 2.48 9.97
CA PRO A 170 19.32 1.35 9.20
C PRO A 170 19.54 0.08 10.03
N ASN A 171 19.66 0.21 11.35
CA ASN A 171 19.81 -0.92 12.28
C ASN A 171 18.48 -1.63 12.61
N VAL A 172 17.35 -1.13 12.11
CA VAL A 172 16.02 -1.72 12.33
C VAL A 172 15.48 -2.26 11.02
N GLU A 173 15.83 -3.51 10.72
CA GLU A 173 15.38 -4.20 9.50
C GLU A 173 13.85 -4.36 9.44
N PRO A 174 13.25 -4.29 8.24
CA PRO A 174 11.81 -4.45 8.06
C PRO A 174 11.35 -5.87 8.41
N PRO A 175 10.11 -6.04 8.90
CA PRO A 175 9.59 -7.33 9.36
C PRO A 175 9.37 -8.35 8.24
N PHE A 176 9.32 -7.90 6.98
CA PHE A 176 9.18 -8.74 5.79
C PHE A 176 9.75 -8.01 4.57
N ALA A 177 10.02 -8.77 3.50
CA ALA A 177 10.44 -8.20 2.23
C ALA A 177 9.30 -7.39 1.60
N PRO A 178 9.60 -6.28 0.92
CA PRO A 178 8.58 -5.50 0.22
C PRO A 178 7.92 -6.33 -0.88
N THR A 179 6.60 -6.21 -0.99
CA THR A 179 5.74 -6.86 -1.98
C THR A 179 6.16 -6.49 -3.40
N ARG A 180 6.54 -5.22 -3.62
CA ARG A 180 7.13 -4.77 -4.88
C ARG A 180 8.64 -4.62 -4.71
N GLN A 181 9.41 -5.43 -5.43
CA GLN A 181 10.85 -5.18 -5.57
C GLN A 181 11.03 -3.90 -6.40
N ARG A 182 11.77 -2.92 -5.87
CA ARG A 182 12.12 -1.69 -6.60
C ARG A 182 12.82 -2.07 -7.92
N PRO A 183 12.44 -1.50 -9.08
CA PRO A 183 13.36 -1.41 -10.19
C PRO A 183 14.59 -0.62 -9.74
N ALA A 184 15.80 -1.06 -10.10
CA ALA A 184 17.01 -0.30 -9.83
C ALA A 184 16.88 1.12 -10.42
N GLY A 185 17.13 2.16 -9.62
CA GLY A 185 17.13 3.56 -10.08
C GLY A 185 15.81 4.32 -10.00
N SER A 186 14.72 3.74 -9.47
CA SER A 186 13.49 4.52 -9.28
C SER A 186 13.57 5.39 -8.01
N GLU A 187 13.20 6.68 -8.13
CA GLU A 187 13.14 7.71 -7.06
C GLU A 187 11.97 7.47 -6.09
N TRP A 188 11.81 6.22 -5.69
CA TRP A 188 10.89 5.86 -4.63
C TRP A 188 11.65 5.82 -3.33
N CYS A 189 11.61 6.99 -2.72
CA CYS A 189 12.19 7.44 -1.46
C CYS A 189 13.60 7.99 -1.53
#